data_AF-A0AAJ6Z3Z9-F1
#
_entry.id   AF-A0AAJ6Z3Z9-F1
#
_cell.length_a   1.000
_cell.length_b   1.000
_cell.length_c   1.000
_cell.angle_alpha   90.00
_cell.angle_beta   90.00
_cell.angle_gamma   90.00
#
_symmetry.space_group_name_H-M   'P 1'
#
loop_
_entity.id
_entity.type
_entity.pdbx_description
1 polymer ?
#
loop_
_entity_poly.entity_id
_entity_poly.type
_entity_poly.pdbx_seq_one_letter_code
_entity_poly.pdbx_strand_id
1 'polypeptide(L)'
;MCTSLTLPSSTLETMNKLTKWLSETPKFTSFRINRLKEFDIKHLEKYLETQSHELGVNHIPNIYLLKEDCLIVEKWPENVCLERGNSEVIVDVSCATAVLRGAHVFAPGVLALPPSCKLNERVDVYGDLERKCKRGLKVHYEGRKIYVGTGYLKMQRYHLFDSGVQPSGIAVHMLLPASRLPVINESIYPKGHILLQNLPSIIVGWVLNAKPDEHILDMCAAPGNKTTHLAETSKNQAPIVALDKTKQKTDKISKNLEAHGITSVKVFPYNSENCCTDNSEGEKNEPPYPLNTFDKVLLDAPCSGLGQRPLLANTITPKMLLSYKHIQRKLFDAAVKVLKVNGILVYSTCSITQEENERMIAWVLNKFPNMQLVPAEPLLGGPGLANIGLTDEQRIMVQRFGPEEDPLRQVDDIYKNSIGFFIAKLIKIK
;
A
#
# COMPACT_ATOMS: atom_id res chain seq x y z
N MET A 1 -1.29 -35.93 15.72
CA MET A 1 -2.61 -35.67 16.34
C MET A 1 -2.83 -34.16 16.35
N CYS A 2 -3.43 -33.60 15.30
CA CYS A 2 -3.89 -32.22 15.31
C CYS A 2 -5.24 -32.20 16.01
N THR A 3 -5.25 -31.87 17.29
CA THR A 3 -6.48 -31.47 17.97
C THR A 3 -7.04 -30.25 17.25
N SER A 4 -8.18 -30.42 16.56
CA SER A 4 -8.97 -29.31 16.06
C SER A 4 -9.42 -28.49 17.26
N LEU A 5 -8.69 -27.42 17.56
CA LEU A 5 -9.13 -26.40 18.49
C LEU A 5 -10.39 -25.77 17.88
N THR A 6 -11.56 -26.20 18.35
CA THR A 6 -12.82 -25.50 18.11
C THR A 6 -12.69 -24.14 18.78
N LEU A 7 -12.46 -23.10 17.97
CA LEU A 7 -12.43 -21.72 18.44
C LEU A 7 -13.80 -21.38 19.07
N PRO A 8 -13.83 -20.55 20.13
CA PRO A 8 -15.09 -20.02 20.66
C PRO A 8 -15.93 -19.39 19.54
N SER A 9 -17.26 -19.50 19.61
CA SER A 9 -18.19 -19.01 18.58
C SER A 9 -18.00 -17.51 18.27
N SER A 10 -17.75 -16.70 19.30
CA SER A 10 -17.45 -15.26 19.16
C SER A 10 -16.15 -14.96 18.41
N THR A 11 -15.11 -15.79 18.61
CA THR A 11 -13.85 -15.71 17.88
C THR A 11 -14.05 -16.07 16.41
N LEU A 12 -14.84 -17.11 16.12
CA LEU A 12 -15.13 -17.51 14.74
C LEU A 12 -15.92 -16.44 13.98
N GLU A 13 -16.91 -15.81 14.62
CA GLU A 13 -17.67 -14.71 14.02
C GLU A 13 -16.78 -13.51 13.69
N THR A 14 -15.91 -13.13 14.62
CA THR A 14 -14.94 -12.04 14.42
C THR A 14 -13.99 -12.34 13.26
N MET A 15 -13.47 -13.56 13.19
CA MET A 15 -12.62 -14.01 12.09
C MET A 15 -13.35 -13.98 10.75
N ASN A 16 -14.61 -14.42 10.69
CA ASN A 16 -15.41 -14.38 9.47
C ASN A 16 -15.67 -12.93 8.99
N LYS A 17 -16.00 -12.01 9.91
CA LYS A 17 -16.16 -10.58 9.59
C LYS A 17 -14.86 -9.98 9.03
N LEU A 18 -13.74 -10.29 9.67
CA LEU A 18 -12.43 -9.80 9.25
C LEU A 18 -12.01 -10.38 7.89
N THR A 19 -12.18 -11.69 7.68
CA THR A 19 -11.88 -12.33 6.39
C THR A 19 -12.75 -11.77 5.27
N LYS A 20 -14.04 -11.54 5.54
CA LYS A 20 -14.94 -10.88 4.58
C LYS A 20 -14.42 -9.49 4.23
N TRP A 21 -14.15 -8.65 5.23
CA TRP A 21 -13.64 -7.29 5.02
C TRP A 21 -12.32 -7.28 4.24
N LEU A 22 -11.37 -8.16 4.59
CA LEU A 22 -10.09 -8.30 3.88
C LEU A 22 -10.28 -8.69 2.41
N SER A 23 -11.24 -9.56 2.11
CA SER A 23 -11.52 -10.01 0.74
C SER A 23 -12.21 -8.95 -0.12
N GLU A 24 -12.86 -7.97 0.50
CA GLU A 24 -13.54 -6.86 -0.19
C GLU A 24 -12.56 -5.77 -0.61
N THR A 25 -12.78 -5.23 -1.81
CA THR A 25 -12.03 -4.09 -2.33
C THR A 25 -12.39 -2.81 -1.58
N PRO A 26 -11.42 -1.95 -1.22
CA PRO A 26 -11.70 -0.59 -0.73
C PRO A 26 -12.62 0.17 -1.70
N LYS A 27 -13.55 0.96 -1.17
CA LYS A 27 -14.56 1.69 -1.98
C LYS A 27 -13.99 2.86 -2.78
N PHE A 28 -12.78 3.30 -2.43
CA PHE A 28 -12.16 4.51 -2.94
C PHE A 28 -10.80 4.22 -3.57
N THR A 29 -10.49 4.98 -4.61
CA THR A 29 -9.15 5.09 -5.19
C THR A 29 -8.53 6.39 -4.69
N SER A 30 -7.36 6.30 -4.07
CA SER A 30 -6.64 7.45 -3.53
C SER A 30 -5.35 7.70 -4.33
N PHE A 31 -5.17 8.94 -4.77
CA PHE A 31 -3.95 9.41 -5.41
C PHE A 31 -3.26 10.44 -4.53
N ARG A 32 -1.94 10.35 -4.46
CA ARG A 32 -1.12 11.45 -3.96
C ARG A 32 -0.77 12.36 -5.12
N ILE A 33 -0.99 13.66 -4.96
CA ILE A 33 -0.58 14.69 -5.92
C ILE A 33 0.81 15.18 -5.54
N ASN A 34 1.73 15.20 -6.49
CA ASN A 34 3.06 15.78 -6.31
C ASN A 34 2.95 17.31 -6.34
N ARG A 35 3.08 17.92 -5.16
CA ARG A 35 2.98 19.38 -4.97
C ARG A 35 4.10 20.20 -5.59
N LEU A 36 5.17 19.56 -6.07
CA LEU A 36 6.27 20.22 -6.76
C LEU A 36 6.00 20.41 -8.26
N LYS A 37 4.88 19.85 -8.76
CA LYS A 37 4.53 19.86 -10.18
C LYS A 37 3.11 20.40 -10.37
N GLU A 38 2.83 20.82 -11.59
CA GLU A 38 1.49 21.25 -11.97
C GLU A 38 0.52 20.06 -12.00
N PHE A 39 -0.69 20.31 -11.51
CA PHE A 39 -1.79 19.35 -11.49
C PHE A 39 -3.09 20.06 -11.88
N ASP A 40 -3.77 19.53 -12.90
CA ASP A 40 -5.11 19.97 -13.29
C ASP A 40 -6.07 18.77 -13.21
N ILE A 41 -7.11 18.93 -12.39
CA ILE A 41 -8.15 17.90 -12.20
C ILE A 41 -8.95 17.65 -13.48
N LYS A 42 -9.06 18.65 -14.38
CA LYS A 42 -9.82 18.53 -15.64
C LYS A 42 -9.32 17.42 -16.55
N HIS A 43 -8.03 17.10 -16.49
CA HIS A 43 -7.47 15.97 -17.24
C HIS A 43 -8.09 14.64 -16.79
N LEU A 44 -8.26 14.45 -15.48
CA LEU A 44 -8.91 13.26 -14.93
C LEU A 44 -10.41 13.27 -15.24
N GLU A 45 -11.09 14.41 -15.11
CA GLU A 45 -12.52 14.52 -15.44
C GLU A 45 -12.77 14.09 -16.90
N LYS A 46 -12.01 14.65 -17.85
CA LYS A 46 -12.10 14.29 -19.27
C LYS A 46 -11.78 12.81 -19.54
N TYR A 47 -10.81 12.25 -18.81
CA TYR A 47 -10.50 10.83 -18.90
C TYR A 47 -11.68 9.96 -18.43
N LEU A 48 -12.33 10.34 -17.33
CA LEU A 48 -13.51 9.65 -16.81
C LEU A 48 -14.74 9.85 -17.69
N GLU A 49 -14.89 10.99 -18.35
CA GLU A 49 -15.93 11.22 -19.37
C GLU A 49 -15.73 10.26 -20.56
N THR A 50 -14.48 10.00 -20.97
CA THR A 50 -14.21 9.01 -22.02
C THR A 50 -14.64 7.61 -21.57
N GLN A 51 -14.35 7.24 -20.32
CA GLN A 51 -14.79 5.96 -19.76
C GLN A 51 -16.32 5.88 -19.61
N SER A 52 -17.00 6.96 -19.23
CA SER A 52 -18.45 6.97 -19.08
C SER A 52 -19.14 6.68 -20.42
N HIS A 53 -18.63 7.25 -21.52
CA HIS A 53 -19.11 6.94 -22.87
C HIS A 53 -18.91 5.46 -23.25
N GLU A 54 -17.77 4.86 -22.92
CA GLU A 54 -17.52 3.42 -23.17
C GLU A 54 -18.44 2.51 -22.35
N LEU A 55 -18.85 2.97 -21.17
CA LEU A 55 -19.81 2.29 -20.29
C LEU A 55 -21.28 2.58 -20.64
N GLY A 56 -21.54 3.50 -21.57
CA GLY A 56 -22.89 3.91 -21.96
C GLY A 56 -23.62 4.73 -20.89
N VAL A 57 -22.89 5.49 -20.08
CA VAL A 57 -23.44 6.33 -19.00
C VAL A 57 -23.05 7.81 -19.18
N ASN A 58 -23.90 8.72 -18.70
CA ASN A 58 -23.75 10.17 -18.93
C ASN A 58 -23.27 10.94 -17.68
N HIS A 59 -22.66 10.26 -16.71
CA HIS A 59 -22.09 10.86 -15.50
C HIS A 59 -20.74 10.24 -15.21
N ILE A 60 -19.88 10.95 -14.48
CA ILE A 60 -18.61 10.42 -13.95
C ILE A 60 -18.73 10.14 -12.45
N PRO A 61 -17.85 9.33 -11.86
CA PRO A 61 -17.80 9.13 -10.41
C PRO A 61 -17.46 10.44 -9.69
N ASN A 62 -17.83 10.54 -8.41
CA ASN A 62 -17.44 11.68 -7.59
C ASN A 62 -15.92 11.74 -7.41
N ILE A 63 -15.37 12.95 -7.50
CA ILE A 63 -13.96 13.24 -7.33
C ILE A 63 -13.83 14.43 -6.39
N TYR A 64 -12.96 14.34 -5.39
CA TYR A 64 -12.69 15.45 -4.48
C TYR A 64 -11.30 15.37 -3.88
N LEU A 65 -10.79 16.53 -3.45
CA LEU A 65 -9.56 16.62 -2.68
C LEU A 65 -9.89 16.46 -1.20
N LEU A 66 -9.36 15.41 -0.59
CA LEU A 66 -9.41 15.24 0.88
C LEU A 66 -8.44 16.19 1.57
N LYS A 67 -7.32 16.47 0.90
CA LYS A 67 -6.35 17.52 1.23
C LYS A 67 -5.70 17.98 -0.07
N GLU A 68 -4.96 19.08 -0.04
CA GLU A 68 -4.25 19.65 -1.19
C GLU A 68 -3.37 18.63 -1.97
N ASP A 69 -2.88 17.58 -1.31
CA ASP A 69 -2.04 16.53 -1.89
C ASP A 69 -2.72 15.15 -1.98
N CYS A 70 -4.02 15.04 -1.68
CA CYS A 70 -4.74 13.77 -1.68
C CYS A 70 -6.07 13.86 -2.41
N LEU A 71 -6.11 13.25 -3.60
CA LEU A 71 -7.28 13.14 -4.45
C LEU A 71 -7.97 11.80 -4.20
N ILE A 72 -9.28 11.85 -4.08
CA ILE A 72 -10.16 10.70 -3.90
C ILE A 72 -11.07 10.58 -5.10
N VAL A 73 -11.16 9.36 -5.64
CA VAL A 73 -12.11 8.99 -6.69
C VAL A 73 -12.99 7.85 -6.17
N GLU A 74 -14.31 8.04 -6.25
CA GLU A 74 -15.29 7.03 -5.85
C GLU A 74 -15.49 5.96 -6.95
N LYS A 75 -16.11 4.84 -6.58
CA LYS A 75 -16.54 3.81 -7.54
C LYS A 75 -17.69 4.31 -8.43
N TRP A 76 -17.85 3.69 -9.60
CA TRP A 76 -19.05 3.87 -10.41
C TRP A 76 -20.33 3.46 -9.65
N PRO A 77 -21.47 4.15 -9.85
CA PRO A 77 -22.75 3.81 -9.20
C PRO A 77 -23.24 2.37 -9.43
N GLU A 78 -24.13 1.87 -8.57
CA GLU A 78 -24.63 0.47 -8.59
C GLU A 78 -25.38 0.12 -9.89
N ASN A 79 -26.00 1.10 -10.53
CA ASN A 79 -26.72 0.94 -11.78
C ASN A 79 -25.81 0.85 -13.02
N VAL A 80 -24.49 1.06 -12.86
CA VAL A 80 -23.53 0.86 -13.95
C VAL A 80 -23.15 -0.62 -14.02
N CYS A 81 -23.74 -1.33 -14.97
CA CYS A 81 -23.48 -2.76 -15.21
C CYS A 81 -23.10 -3.01 -16.67
N LEU A 82 -22.20 -3.96 -16.89
CA LEU A 82 -21.85 -4.46 -18.22
C LEU A 82 -22.37 -5.87 -18.41
N GLU A 83 -22.85 -6.16 -19.61
CA GLU A 83 -23.09 -7.54 -20.03
C GLU A 83 -21.78 -8.32 -20.06
N ARG A 84 -21.83 -9.54 -19.52
CA ARG A 84 -20.70 -10.47 -19.48
C ARG A 84 -20.26 -10.85 -20.89
N GLY A 85 -18.95 -11.03 -21.05
CA GLY A 85 -18.37 -11.59 -22.27
C GLY A 85 -18.65 -13.08 -22.42
N ASN A 86 -18.43 -13.60 -23.64
CA ASN A 86 -18.60 -15.03 -23.94
C ASN A 86 -17.34 -15.87 -23.67
N SER A 87 -16.19 -15.20 -23.50
CA SER A 87 -14.88 -15.83 -23.33
C SER A 87 -14.28 -15.47 -21.98
N GLU A 88 -13.56 -16.41 -21.37
CA GLU A 88 -12.89 -16.22 -20.08
C GLU A 88 -11.38 -16.09 -20.25
N VAL A 89 -10.78 -15.06 -19.65
CA VAL A 89 -9.32 -14.91 -19.51
C VAL A 89 -8.95 -15.19 -18.06
N ILE A 90 -8.03 -16.11 -17.83
CA ILE A 90 -7.56 -16.44 -16.47
C ILE A 90 -6.26 -15.68 -16.19
N VAL A 91 -6.23 -14.99 -15.06
CA VAL A 91 -5.06 -14.24 -14.57
C VAL A 91 -4.61 -14.75 -13.20
N ASP A 92 -3.37 -14.45 -12.83
CA ASP A 92 -2.88 -14.76 -11.49
C ASP A 92 -3.56 -13.89 -10.41
N VAL A 93 -3.44 -14.30 -9.14
CA VAL A 93 -4.07 -13.60 -8.00
C VAL A 93 -3.62 -12.14 -7.90
N SER A 94 -2.34 -11.85 -8.17
CA SER A 94 -1.81 -10.49 -8.05
C SER A 94 -2.43 -9.57 -9.11
N CYS A 95 -2.56 -10.07 -10.33
CA CYS A 95 -3.22 -9.38 -11.42
C CYS A 95 -4.71 -9.19 -11.14
N ALA A 96 -5.40 -10.23 -10.64
CA ALA A 96 -6.79 -10.14 -10.22
C ALA A 96 -7.03 -9.07 -9.13
N THR A 97 -6.19 -9.03 -8.08
CA THR A 97 -6.24 -7.98 -7.06
C THR A 97 -6.00 -6.59 -7.64
N ALA A 98 -5.05 -6.45 -8.58
CA ALA A 98 -4.78 -5.17 -9.25
C ALA A 98 -5.96 -4.71 -10.12
N VAL A 99 -6.60 -5.62 -10.88
CA VAL A 99 -7.79 -5.33 -11.68
C VAL A 99 -8.93 -4.85 -10.79
N LEU A 100 -9.17 -5.53 -9.67
CA LEU A 100 -10.16 -5.08 -8.68
C LEU A 100 -9.83 -3.70 -8.10
N ARG A 101 -8.58 -3.25 -8.14
CA ARG A 101 -8.14 -1.90 -7.73
C ARG A 101 -8.10 -0.89 -8.88
N GLY A 102 -8.69 -1.21 -10.04
CA GLY A 102 -8.78 -0.30 -11.19
C GLY A 102 -7.61 -0.40 -12.18
N ALA A 103 -6.93 -1.55 -12.26
CA ALA A 103 -5.88 -1.76 -13.26
C ALA A 103 -6.41 -2.43 -14.54
N HIS A 104 -5.73 -2.18 -15.66
CA HIS A 104 -5.82 -3.05 -16.83
C HIS A 104 -5.14 -4.40 -16.56
N VAL A 105 -5.43 -5.43 -17.38
CA VAL A 105 -4.67 -6.69 -17.35
C VAL A 105 -3.43 -6.53 -18.20
N PHE A 106 -2.27 -6.63 -17.59
CA PHE A 106 -0.99 -6.65 -18.29
C PHE A 106 -0.57 -8.08 -18.66
N ALA A 107 0.10 -8.21 -19.80
CA ALA A 107 0.46 -9.48 -20.42
C ALA A 107 1.20 -10.49 -19.51
N PRO A 108 2.12 -10.07 -18.60
CA PRO A 108 2.75 -10.99 -17.65
C PRO A 108 1.76 -11.71 -16.73
N GLY A 109 0.65 -11.06 -16.36
CA GLY A 109 -0.34 -11.59 -15.42
C GLY A 109 -1.33 -12.58 -16.02
N VAL A 110 -1.35 -12.73 -17.36
CA VAL A 110 -2.26 -13.66 -18.04
C VAL A 110 -1.73 -15.10 -17.94
N LEU A 111 -2.57 -16.00 -17.42
CA LEU A 111 -2.28 -17.42 -17.31
C LEU A 111 -2.93 -18.24 -18.42
N ALA A 112 -4.18 -17.94 -18.78
CA ALA A 112 -4.90 -18.67 -19.82
C ALA A 112 -5.75 -17.74 -20.68
N LEU A 113 -5.79 -18.04 -21.98
CA LEU A 113 -6.61 -17.36 -22.98
C LEU A 113 -7.11 -18.42 -23.97
N PRO A 114 -8.44 -18.60 -24.16
CA PRO A 114 -8.98 -19.54 -25.12
C PRO A 114 -8.48 -19.28 -26.56
N PRO A 115 -8.20 -20.32 -27.36
CA PRO A 115 -7.77 -20.15 -28.76
C PRO A 115 -8.81 -19.47 -29.66
N SER A 116 -10.10 -19.52 -29.28
CA SER A 116 -11.20 -18.93 -30.04
C SER A 116 -11.26 -17.40 -29.94
N CYS A 117 -10.55 -16.79 -28.99
CA CYS A 117 -10.65 -15.37 -28.70
C CYS A 117 -10.09 -14.49 -29.81
N LYS A 118 -10.87 -13.48 -30.23
CA LYS A 118 -10.49 -12.50 -31.26
C LYS A 118 -10.06 -11.16 -30.64
N LEU A 119 -9.19 -10.43 -31.33
CA LEU A 119 -8.83 -9.07 -30.91
C LEU A 119 -10.07 -8.18 -30.83
N ASN A 120 -10.07 -7.31 -29.82
CA ASN A 120 -11.16 -6.39 -29.48
C ASN A 120 -12.50 -7.05 -29.16
N GLU A 121 -12.57 -8.37 -29.01
CA GLU A 121 -13.76 -9.00 -28.45
C GLU A 121 -13.87 -8.67 -26.95
N ARG A 122 -15.11 -8.68 -26.46
CA ARG A 122 -15.40 -8.54 -25.03
C ARG A 122 -15.13 -9.86 -24.32
N VAL A 123 -14.30 -9.79 -23.28
CA VAL A 123 -13.88 -10.95 -22.47
C VAL A 123 -14.10 -10.69 -20.99
N ASP A 124 -14.45 -11.74 -20.26
CA ASP A 124 -14.51 -11.72 -18.81
C ASP A 124 -13.18 -12.19 -18.22
N VAL A 125 -12.72 -11.51 -17.18
CA VAL A 125 -11.45 -11.80 -16.53
C VAL A 125 -11.70 -12.48 -15.19
N TYR A 126 -10.99 -13.57 -14.95
CA TYR A 126 -11.09 -14.35 -13.72
C TYR A 126 -9.71 -14.54 -13.07
N GLY A 127 -9.64 -14.34 -11.76
CA GLY A 127 -8.46 -14.64 -10.95
C GLY A 127 -8.44 -16.09 -10.48
N ASP A 128 -7.32 -16.79 -10.68
CA ASP A 128 -7.11 -18.14 -10.15
C ASP A 128 -6.78 -18.13 -8.65
N LEU A 129 -7.75 -18.47 -7.80
CA LEU A 129 -7.60 -18.42 -6.34
C LEU A 129 -6.73 -19.56 -5.78
N GLU A 130 -6.60 -20.67 -6.51
CA GLU A 130 -5.85 -21.85 -6.06
C GLU A 130 -4.40 -21.88 -6.55
N ARG A 131 -4.05 -21.00 -7.49
CA ARG A 131 -2.73 -20.94 -8.14
C ARG A 131 -2.36 -22.26 -8.84
N LYS A 132 -3.36 -22.93 -9.42
CA LYS A 132 -3.21 -24.20 -10.14
C LYS A 132 -3.34 -24.05 -11.66
N CYS A 133 -3.80 -22.91 -12.16
CA CYS A 133 -3.88 -22.65 -13.58
C CYS A 133 -2.47 -22.61 -14.19
N LYS A 134 -2.18 -23.54 -15.10
CA LYS A 134 -0.91 -23.57 -15.81
C LYS A 134 -0.86 -22.46 -16.85
N ARG A 135 0.27 -21.75 -16.93
CA ARG A 135 0.48 -20.72 -17.95
C ARG A 135 0.37 -21.34 -19.34
N GLY A 136 -0.41 -20.71 -20.21
CA GLY A 136 -0.70 -21.18 -21.56
C GLY A 136 -1.80 -22.26 -21.64
N LEU A 137 -2.61 -22.48 -20.60
CA LEU A 137 -3.75 -23.40 -20.70
C LEU A 137 -4.67 -22.99 -21.86
N LYS A 138 -5.08 -23.96 -22.69
CA LYS A 138 -5.91 -23.75 -23.90
C LYS A 138 -7.38 -24.09 -23.69
N VAL A 139 -7.69 -24.89 -22.68
CA VAL A 139 -9.03 -25.37 -22.36
C VAL A 139 -9.64 -24.55 -21.22
N HIS A 140 -10.93 -24.77 -20.95
CA HIS A 140 -11.61 -24.16 -19.82
C HIS A 140 -10.91 -24.52 -18.49
N TYR A 141 -10.78 -23.53 -17.59
CA TYR A 141 -10.22 -23.74 -16.26
C TYR A 141 -11.34 -23.99 -15.25
N GLU A 142 -11.35 -25.20 -14.68
CA GLU A 142 -12.36 -25.66 -13.71
C GLU A 142 -12.01 -25.37 -12.24
N GLY A 143 -10.78 -24.91 -11.98
CA GLY A 143 -10.35 -24.59 -10.62
C GLY A 143 -11.11 -23.40 -10.03
N ARG A 144 -11.05 -23.25 -8.69
CA ARG A 144 -11.73 -22.15 -8.01
C ARG A 144 -11.18 -20.81 -8.49
N LYS A 145 -12.07 -20.02 -9.09
CA LYS A 145 -11.78 -18.73 -9.71
C LYS A 145 -12.77 -17.67 -9.26
N ILE A 146 -12.37 -16.39 -9.35
CA ILE A 146 -13.23 -15.24 -9.03
C ILE A 146 -13.32 -14.32 -10.24
N TYR A 147 -14.53 -13.90 -10.59
CA TYR A 147 -14.74 -12.87 -11.61
C TYR A 147 -14.23 -11.52 -11.10
N VAL A 148 -13.37 -10.85 -11.87
CA VAL A 148 -12.78 -9.56 -11.48
C VAL A 148 -13.13 -8.41 -12.40
N GLY A 149 -13.78 -8.66 -13.54
CA GLY A 149 -14.29 -7.62 -14.42
C GLY A 149 -14.38 -8.05 -15.88
N THR A 150 -14.86 -7.14 -16.71
CA THR A 150 -14.98 -7.32 -18.17
C THR A 150 -14.15 -6.28 -18.90
N GLY A 151 -13.57 -6.65 -20.03
CA GLY A 151 -12.76 -5.76 -20.86
C GLY A 151 -12.67 -6.19 -22.32
N TYR A 152 -11.92 -5.43 -23.12
CA TYR A 152 -11.60 -5.75 -24.51
C TYR A 152 -10.23 -6.40 -24.63
N LEU A 153 -10.17 -7.54 -25.31
CA LEU A 153 -8.90 -8.22 -25.56
C LEU A 153 -8.01 -7.40 -26.50
N LYS A 154 -6.76 -7.17 -26.11
CA LYS A 154 -5.75 -6.43 -26.88
C LYS A 154 -4.58 -7.29 -27.35
N MET A 155 -4.48 -8.53 -26.86
CA MET A 155 -3.45 -9.48 -27.28
C MET A 155 -4.04 -10.85 -27.56
N GLN A 156 -3.63 -11.46 -28.68
CA GLN A 156 -3.89 -12.86 -28.98
C GLN A 156 -2.89 -13.79 -28.29
N ARG A 157 -3.20 -15.10 -28.25
CA ARG A 157 -2.37 -16.12 -27.58
C ARG A 157 -0.90 -16.11 -27.99
N TYR A 158 -0.60 -15.92 -29.27
CA TYR A 158 0.78 -15.98 -29.75
C TYR A 158 1.65 -14.85 -29.17
N HIS A 159 1.06 -13.68 -28.89
CA HIS A 159 1.76 -12.60 -28.19
C HIS A 159 2.04 -12.91 -26.71
N LEU A 160 1.38 -13.91 -26.13
CA LEU A 160 1.43 -14.19 -24.69
C LEU A 160 2.21 -15.47 -24.35
N PHE A 161 2.18 -16.47 -25.22
CA PHE A 161 2.58 -17.84 -24.89
C PHE A 161 3.50 -18.52 -25.91
N ASP A 162 3.77 -17.91 -27.06
CA ASP A 162 4.68 -18.52 -28.03
C ASP A 162 6.13 -18.53 -27.50
N SER A 163 6.89 -19.51 -27.99
CA SER A 163 8.27 -19.70 -27.55
C SER A 163 9.13 -18.46 -27.86
N GLY A 164 9.92 -18.00 -26.88
CA GLY A 164 10.81 -16.86 -27.02
C GLY A 164 10.17 -15.49 -26.80
N VAL A 165 8.86 -15.41 -26.59
CA VAL A 165 8.18 -14.13 -26.33
C VAL A 165 8.37 -13.70 -24.87
N GLN A 166 8.70 -12.43 -24.66
CA GLN A 166 8.64 -11.77 -23.35
C GLN A 166 7.42 -10.83 -23.33
N PRO A 167 6.24 -11.34 -22.94
CA PRO A 167 5.00 -10.58 -23.07
C PRO A 167 5.02 -9.34 -22.17
N SER A 168 4.70 -8.18 -22.74
CA SER A 168 4.61 -6.89 -22.03
C SER A 168 3.51 -6.03 -22.62
N GLY A 169 3.04 -5.03 -21.87
CA GLY A 169 1.93 -4.17 -22.27
C GLY A 169 0.55 -4.70 -21.85
N ILE A 170 -0.50 -4.02 -22.30
CA ILE A 170 -1.89 -4.31 -21.93
C ILE A 170 -2.41 -5.49 -22.77
N ALA A 171 -2.79 -6.58 -22.11
CA ALA A 171 -3.40 -7.74 -22.75
C ALA A 171 -4.94 -7.65 -22.76
N VAL A 172 -5.54 -7.08 -21.71
CA VAL A 172 -6.98 -6.77 -21.67
C VAL A 172 -7.15 -5.33 -21.20
N HIS A 173 -7.75 -4.51 -22.06
CA HIS A 173 -8.23 -3.19 -21.68
C HIS A 173 -9.51 -3.37 -20.86
N MET A 174 -9.39 -3.29 -19.54
CA MET A 174 -10.54 -3.39 -18.62
C MET A 174 -11.50 -2.21 -18.77
N LEU A 175 -12.80 -2.49 -18.93
CA LEU A 175 -13.86 -1.49 -18.99
C LEU A 175 -14.45 -1.25 -17.60
N LEU A 176 -14.87 -2.33 -16.94
CA LEU A 176 -15.48 -2.28 -15.62
C LEU A 176 -14.97 -3.43 -14.75
N PRO A 177 -14.11 -3.14 -13.76
CA PRO A 177 -13.80 -4.08 -12.69
C PRO A 177 -15.06 -4.46 -11.91
N ALA A 178 -15.11 -5.66 -11.34
CA ALA A 178 -16.21 -6.12 -10.50
C ALA A 178 -16.39 -5.23 -9.24
N SER A 179 -15.33 -4.56 -8.80
CA SER A 179 -15.36 -3.57 -7.71
C SER A 179 -15.98 -2.23 -8.12
N ARG A 180 -16.16 -2.00 -9.43
CA ARG A 180 -16.55 -0.71 -10.04
C ARG A 180 -15.61 0.45 -9.73
N LEU A 181 -14.40 0.18 -9.23
CA LEU A 181 -13.38 1.24 -9.20
C LEU A 181 -13.05 1.65 -10.63
N PRO A 182 -12.97 2.95 -10.94
CA PRO A 182 -12.60 3.40 -12.28
C PRO A 182 -11.21 2.92 -12.66
N VAL A 183 -11.01 2.63 -13.94
CA VAL A 183 -9.74 2.08 -14.42
C VAL A 183 -8.78 3.22 -14.65
N ILE A 184 -8.15 3.69 -13.59
CA ILE A 184 -7.27 4.86 -13.62
C ILE A 184 -5.85 4.40 -13.34
N ASN A 185 -4.92 4.82 -14.17
CA ASN A 185 -3.50 4.58 -13.96
C ASN A 185 -2.72 5.91 -14.02
N GLU A 186 -1.45 5.86 -13.60
CA GLU A 186 -0.61 7.07 -13.52
C GLU A 186 -0.28 7.67 -14.89
N SER A 187 -0.55 6.98 -16.02
CA SER A 187 -0.27 7.50 -17.36
C SER A 187 -1.22 8.59 -17.83
N ILE A 188 -2.31 8.85 -17.10
CA ILE A 188 -3.20 9.99 -17.40
C ILE A 188 -2.50 11.35 -17.15
N TYR A 189 -1.43 11.35 -16.33
CA TYR A 189 -0.56 12.50 -16.10
C TYR A 189 0.87 12.15 -16.50
N PRO A 190 1.75 13.15 -16.69
CA PRO A 190 3.16 12.88 -16.83
C PRO A 190 3.71 12.18 -15.58
N LYS A 191 4.70 11.33 -15.77
CA LYS A 191 5.26 10.48 -14.70
C LYS A 191 5.67 11.33 -13.48
N GLY A 192 5.26 10.87 -12.30
CA GLY A 192 5.57 11.51 -11.03
C GLY A 192 4.81 12.80 -10.72
N HIS A 193 3.76 13.16 -11.48
CA HIS A 193 2.80 14.21 -11.11
C HIS A 193 1.76 13.70 -10.11
N ILE A 194 1.35 12.44 -10.25
CA ILE A 194 0.50 11.76 -9.29
C ILE A 194 1.07 10.37 -9.01
N LEU A 195 0.67 9.79 -7.88
CA LEU A 195 1.02 8.44 -7.47
C LEU A 195 -0.21 7.74 -6.92
N LEU A 196 -0.51 6.53 -7.40
CA LEU A 196 -1.53 5.70 -6.80
C LEU A 196 -1.02 5.19 -5.46
N GLN A 197 -1.58 5.68 -4.35
CA GLN A 197 -1.08 5.39 -3.02
C GLN A 197 -2.24 5.22 -2.05
N ASN A 198 -2.24 4.12 -1.30
CA ASN A 198 -3.29 3.86 -0.31
C ASN A 198 -3.36 4.99 0.72
N LEU A 199 -4.57 5.45 1.03
CA LEU A 199 -4.83 6.60 1.91
C LEU A 199 -4.05 6.55 3.25
N PRO A 200 -4.03 5.45 4.03
CA PRO A 200 -3.22 5.39 5.25
C PRO A 200 -1.72 5.63 5.02
N SER A 201 -1.18 5.24 3.87
CA SER A 201 0.22 5.51 3.53
C SER A 201 0.49 6.98 3.17
N ILE A 202 -0.51 7.72 2.67
CA ILE A 202 -0.43 9.18 2.51
C ILE A 202 -0.49 9.85 3.89
N ILE A 203 -1.38 9.37 4.77
CA ILE A 203 -1.52 9.88 6.15
C ILE A 203 -0.20 9.77 6.92
N VAL A 204 0.60 8.71 6.72
CA VAL A 204 1.95 8.61 7.33
C VAL A 204 2.83 9.83 7.01
N GLY A 205 2.81 10.32 5.77
CA GLY A 205 3.54 11.53 5.40
C GLY A 205 3.02 12.77 6.10
N TRP A 206 1.70 12.89 6.29
CA TRP A 206 1.09 13.96 7.07
C TRP A 206 1.44 13.89 8.56
N VAL A 207 1.56 12.68 9.11
CA VAL A 207 1.91 12.46 10.53
C VAL A 207 3.36 12.80 10.82
N LEU A 208 4.29 12.42 9.91
CA LEU A 208 5.70 12.78 10.04
C LEU A 208 5.91 14.29 9.77
N ASN A 209 5.13 14.85 8.84
CA ASN A 209 5.06 16.28 8.54
C ASN A 209 6.44 16.89 8.31
N ALA A 210 7.18 16.39 7.31
CA ALA A 210 8.53 16.84 7.01
C ALA A 210 8.56 18.36 6.73
N LYS A 211 9.55 19.05 7.30
CA LYS A 211 9.80 20.48 7.12
C LYS A 211 11.14 20.71 6.43
N PRO A 212 11.31 21.86 5.74
CA PRO A 212 12.63 22.29 5.31
C PRO A 212 13.65 22.20 6.45
N ASP A 213 14.91 21.90 6.12
CA ASP A 213 16.05 21.86 7.03
C ASP A 213 16.03 20.76 8.13
N GLU A 214 14.99 19.94 8.21
CA GLU A 214 14.99 18.75 9.07
C GLU A 214 15.80 17.61 8.44
N HIS A 215 16.71 17.00 9.19
CA HIS A 215 17.43 15.81 8.73
C HIS A 215 16.60 14.56 8.99
N ILE A 216 16.18 13.88 7.92
CA ILE A 216 15.19 12.80 7.99
C ILE A 216 15.77 11.48 7.48
N LEU A 217 15.49 10.40 8.21
CA LEU A 217 15.81 9.03 7.79
C LEU A 217 14.55 8.24 7.46
N ASP A 218 14.48 7.67 6.25
CA ASP A 218 13.53 6.61 5.89
C ASP A 218 14.27 5.27 5.87
N MET A 219 14.00 4.42 6.86
CA MET A 219 14.76 3.19 7.10
C MET A 219 14.40 2.03 6.16
N CYS A 220 13.24 2.06 5.52
CA CYS A 220 12.72 0.95 4.72
C CYS A 220 12.03 1.51 3.48
N ALA A 221 12.79 2.27 2.70
CA ALA A 221 12.23 3.24 1.79
C ALA A 221 11.57 2.65 0.54
N ALA A 222 11.95 1.44 0.09
CA ALA A 222 11.54 1.00 -1.24
C ALA A 222 10.04 0.68 -1.33
N PRO A 223 9.36 1.08 -2.42
CA PRO A 223 9.91 1.63 -3.67
C PRO A 223 10.10 3.17 -3.69
N GLY A 224 9.96 3.88 -2.57
CA GLY A 224 10.18 5.32 -2.44
C GLY A 224 8.91 6.14 -2.31
N ASN A 225 7.74 5.50 -2.17
CA ASN A 225 6.46 6.20 -2.15
C ASN A 225 6.36 7.14 -0.95
N LYS A 226 6.68 6.70 0.27
CA LYS A 226 6.66 7.60 1.43
C LYS A 226 7.82 8.60 1.38
N THR A 227 9.02 8.16 0.99
CA THR A 227 10.19 9.01 0.82
C THR A 227 9.92 10.20 -0.11
N THR A 228 9.29 9.95 -1.27
CA THR A 228 8.92 11.01 -2.22
C THR A 228 7.89 11.96 -1.62
N HIS A 229 6.92 11.46 -0.84
CA HIS A 229 5.97 12.31 -0.12
C HIS A 229 6.67 13.23 0.88
N LEU A 230 7.63 12.70 1.66
CA LEU A 230 8.40 13.51 2.62
C LEU A 230 9.14 14.64 1.92
N ALA A 231 9.81 14.35 0.80
CA ALA A 231 10.46 15.37 -0.01
C ALA A 231 9.46 16.40 -0.59
N GLU A 232 8.30 15.96 -1.07
CA GLU A 232 7.26 16.88 -1.56
C GLU A 232 6.73 17.81 -0.45
N THR A 233 6.46 17.26 0.75
CA THR A 233 5.95 18.05 1.89
C THR A 233 6.97 19.04 2.45
N SER A 234 8.27 18.71 2.37
CA SER A 234 9.36 19.63 2.73
C SER A 234 9.74 20.60 1.59
N LYS A 235 8.96 20.64 0.50
CA LYS A 235 9.25 21.45 -0.71
C LYS A 235 10.62 21.13 -1.32
N ASN A 236 11.04 19.87 -1.22
CA ASN A 236 12.33 19.36 -1.67
C ASN A 236 13.53 20.06 -0.99
N GLN A 237 13.39 20.47 0.27
CA GLN A 237 14.41 21.19 1.05
C GLN A 237 14.88 20.44 2.31
N ALA A 238 14.20 19.38 2.74
CA ALA A 238 14.68 18.55 3.84
C ALA A 238 15.80 17.61 3.35
N PRO A 239 17.00 17.58 3.97
CA PRO A 239 17.97 16.53 3.71
C PRO A 239 17.40 15.18 4.16
N ILE A 240 17.11 14.30 3.20
CA ILE A 240 16.51 12.99 3.47
C ILE A 240 17.50 11.88 3.11
N VAL A 241 17.68 10.91 4.00
CA VAL A 241 18.39 9.66 3.74
C VAL A 241 17.36 8.54 3.58
N ALA A 242 17.45 7.80 2.47
CA ALA A 242 16.60 6.65 2.18
C ALA A 242 17.43 5.37 2.14
N LEU A 243 17.11 4.42 3.02
CA LEU A 243 17.80 3.13 3.11
C LEU A 243 16.88 2.00 2.63
N ASP A 244 17.44 1.05 1.89
CA ASP A 244 16.87 -0.30 1.76
C ASP A 244 17.99 -1.31 1.51
N LYS A 245 17.75 -2.58 1.82
CA LYS A 245 18.78 -3.63 1.91
C LYS A 245 19.44 -3.99 0.59
N THR A 246 18.76 -3.84 -0.55
CA THR A 246 19.24 -4.35 -1.84
C THR A 246 19.37 -3.26 -2.90
N LYS A 247 20.38 -3.39 -3.76
CA LYS A 247 20.63 -2.47 -4.87
C LYS A 247 19.41 -2.33 -5.80
N GLN A 248 18.75 -3.44 -6.13
CA GLN A 248 17.54 -3.44 -6.96
C GLN A 248 16.43 -2.56 -6.37
N LYS A 249 16.25 -2.58 -5.05
CA LYS A 249 15.24 -1.77 -4.38
C LYS A 249 15.63 -0.30 -4.33
N THR A 250 16.91 0.00 -4.07
CA THR A 250 17.40 1.38 -4.13
C THR A 250 17.34 1.97 -5.53
N ASP A 251 17.56 1.17 -6.58
CA ASP A 251 17.40 1.61 -7.96
C ASP A 251 15.95 1.99 -8.28
N LYS A 252 14.98 1.28 -7.67
CA LYS A 252 13.56 1.65 -7.78
C LYS A 252 13.27 2.97 -7.06
N ILE A 253 13.84 3.18 -5.87
CA ILE A 253 13.74 4.45 -5.15
C ILE A 253 14.30 5.58 -6.03
N SER A 254 15.53 5.45 -6.53
CA SER A 254 16.17 6.47 -7.39
C SER A 254 15.35 6.79 -8.64
N LYS A 255 14.80 5.77 -9.32
CA LYS A 255 13.92 5.97 -10.50
C LYS A 255 12.63 6.72 -10.15
N ASN A 256 12.07 6.47 -8.96
CA ASN A 256 10.88 7.19 -8.50
C ASN A 256 11.21 8.62 -8.09
N LEU A 257 12.34 8.86 -7.42
CA LEU A 257 12.80 10.21 -7.09
C LEU A 257 13.03 11.05 -8.36
N GLU A 258 13.73 10.50 -9.35
CA GLU A 258 13.95 11.13 -10.66
C GLU A 258 12.62 11.47 -11.34
N ALA A 259 11.70 10.50 -11.40
CA ALA A 259 10.38 10.72 -11.98
C ALA A 259 9.59 11.82 -11.27
N HIS A 260 9.74 11.97 -9.95
CA HIS A 260 9.08 13.00 -9.15
C HIS A 260 9.83 14.34 -9.12
N GLY A 261 11.02 14.43 -9.71
CA GLY A 261 11.84 15.65 -9.71
C GLY A 261 12.47 15.97 -8.36
N ILE A 262 12.73 14.95 -7.53
CA ILE A 262 13.27 15.11 -6.17
C ILE A 262 14.79 15.00 -6.17
N THR A 263 15.43 15.96 -5.50
CA THR A 263 16.89 16.09 -5.42
C THR A 263 17.43 16.09 -3.99
N SER A 264 16.56 16.29 -3.00
CA SER A 264 16.92 16.37 -1.57
C SER A 264 17.18 15.02 -0.88
N VAL A 265 17.04 13.91 -1.61
CA VAL A 265 17.12 12.55 -1.06
C VAL A 265 18.42 11.86 -1.49
N LYS A 266 19.20 11.36 -0.53
CA LYS A 266 20.33 10.44 -0.75
C LYS A 266 19.88 9.00 -0.51
N VAL A 267 20.20 8.08 -1.43
CA VAL A 267 19.74 6.68 -1.37
C VAL A 267 20.92 5.74 -1.19
N PHE A 268 20.85 4.82 -0.22
CA PHE A 268 21.93 3.85 0.04
C PHE A 268 21.41 2.41 0.14
N PRO A 269 22.05 1.44 -0.56
CA PRO A 269 21.76 0.03 -0.40
C PRO A 269 22.39 -0.49 0.90
N TYR A 270 21.68 -0.35 2.02
CA TYR A 270 22.21 -0.61 3.36
C TYR A 270 21.20 -1.37 4.23
N ASN A 271 21.70 -2.24 5.12
CA ASN A 271 20.85 -2.90 6.11
C ASN A 271 20.57 -1.95 7.29
N SER A 272 19.34 -1.47 7.38
CA SER A 272 18.90 -0.52 8.41
C SER A 272 18.96 -1.07 9.84
N GLU A 273 19.05 -2.39 10.04
CA GLU A 273 19.36 -2.97 11.36
C GLU A 273 20.72 -2.48 11.91
N ASN A 274 21.64 -2.11 11.02
CA ASN A 274 23.02 -1.76 11.34
C ASN A 274 23.34 -0.29 11.00
N CYS A 275 22.33 0.57 10.79
CA CYS A 275 22.56 1.96 10.34
C CYS A 275 23.12 2.89 11.44
N CYS A 276 23.41 2.35 12.62
CA CYS A 276 23.96 3.08 13.76
C CYS A 276 25.39 2.62 14.03
N THR A 277 26.27 3.56 14.39
CA THR A 277 27.63 3.29 14.89
C THR A 277 27.91 4.09 16.16
N ASP A 278 28.69 3.51 17.06
CA ASP A 278 29.17 4.19 18.28
C ASP A 278 30.40 5.08 18.00
N ASN A 279 30.94 5.04 16.78
CA ASN A 279 32.07 5.88 16.38
C ASN A 279 31.60 7.32 16.16
N SER A 280 32.05 8.23 17.01
CA SER A 280 31.73 9.67 16.98
C SER A 280 32.57 10.49 15.99
N GLU A 281 33.29 9.85 15.07
CA GLU A 281 34.14 10.56 14.12
C GLU A 281 33.31 11.20 13.00
N GLY A 282 33.05 12.50 13.17
CA GLY A 282 32.61 13.45 12.14
C GLY A 282 31.16 13.33 11.66
N GLU A 283 30.70 14.37 10.97
CA GLU A 283 29.45 14.32 10.20
C GLU A 283 29.61 13.33 9.05
N LYS A 284 28.97 12.16 9.16
CA LYS A 284 28.93 11.17 8.08
C LYS A 284 27.75 11.43 7.16
N ASN A 285 28.05 11.61 5.88
CA ASN A 285 27.07 11.74 4.82
C ASN A 285 26.50 10.39 4.33
N GLU A 286 27.00 9.26 4.86
CA GLU A 286 26.70 7.89 4.44
C GLU A 286 26.58 6.96 5.66
N PRO A 287 25.80 5.86 5.58
CA PRO A 287 25.64 4.92 6.69
C PRO A 287 26.92 4.10 6.94
N PRO A 288 27.21 3.69 8.20
CA PRO A 288 26.38 3.87 9.40
C PRO A 288 26.54 5.27 10.03
N TYR A 289 25.47 5.74 10.67
CA TYR A 289 25.36 7.07 11.27
C TYR A 289 25.63 7.06 12.79
N PRO A 290 26.20 8.14 13.35
CA PRO A 290 26.33 8.30 14.80
C PRO A 290 24.99 8.31 15.54
N LEU A 291 25.05 8.20 16.86
CA LEU A 291 23.90 8.44 17.74
C LEU A 291 23.35 9.86 17.53
N ASN A 292 22.03 10.03 17.67
CA ASN A 292 21.38 11.35 17.61
C ASN A 292 21.67 12.17 16.32
N THR A 293 21.59 11.53 15.16
CA THR A 293 21.87 12.16 13.85
C THR A 293 20.66 12.79 13.19
N PHE A 294 19.47 12.21 13.34
CA PHE A 294 18.26 12.61 12.59
C PHE A 294 17.22 13.30 13.46
N ASP A 295 16.65 14.40 12.96
CA ASP A 295 15.51 15.10 13.57
C ASP A 295 14.24 14.26 13.48
N LYS A 296 14.10 13.50 12.38
CA LYS A 296 12.97 12.60 12.18
C LYS A 296 13.38 11.25 11.61
N VAL A 297 12.71 10.19 12.04
CA VAL A 297 12.87 8.83 11.51
C VAL A 297 11.52 8.27 11.10
N LEU A 298 11.38 7.86 9.85
CA LEU A 298 10.30 7.02 9.36
C LEU A 298 10.74 5.55 9.39
N LEU A 299 10.02 4.76 10.16
CA LEU A 299 10.12 3.30 10.18
C LEU A 299 8.83 2.68 9.60
N ASP A 300 8.73 2.68 8.27
CA ASP A 300 7.70 1.91 7.54
C ASP A 300 8.13 0.44 7.45
N ALA A 301 7.93 -0.30 8.53
CA ALA A 301 8.65 -1.54 8.72
C ALA A 301 8.13 -2.67 7.79
N PRO A 302 9.04 -3.57 7.33
CA PRO A 302 8.62 -4.79 6.67
C PRO A 302 7.69 -5.58 7.61
N CYS A 303 6.53 -5.96 7.08
CA CYS A 303 5.46 -6.58 7.84
C CYS A 303 4.81 -7.70 7.03
N SER A 304 3.89 -8.42 7.68
CA SER A 304 3.14 -9.52 7.08
C SER A 304 2.28 -9.13 5.87
N GLY A 305 1.94 -7.84 5.73
CA GLY A 305 1.07 -7.35 4.66
C GLY A 305 -0.37 -7.86 4.76
N LEU A 306 -0.78 -8.38 5.93
CA LEU A 306 -2.11 -8.97 6.14
C LEU A 306 -3.27 -7.97 6.05
N GLY A 307 -2.98 -6.66 6.07
CA GLY A 307 -3.97 -5.62 5.88
C GLY A 307 -4.25 -5.25 4.43
N GLN A 308 -3.52 -5.79 3.45
CA GLN A 308 -3.75 -5.45 2.04
C GLN A 308 -5.16 -5.83 1.60
N ARG A 309 -5.81 -4.99 0.78
CA ARG A 309 -7.18 -5.21 0.30
C ARG A 309 -7.33 -4.89 -1.19
N PRO A 310 -8.03 -5.73 -1.97
CA PRO A 310 -8.62 -7.01 -1.58
C PRO A 310 -7.55 -8.11 -1.42
N LEU A 311 -7.64 -8.89 -0.34
CA LEU A 311 -6.81 -10.06 -0.07
C LEU A 311 -7.50 -11.33 -0.57
N LEU A 312 -7.34 -11.63 -1.85
CA LEU A 312 -7.98 -12.79 -2.49
C LEU A 312 -7.34 -14.13 -2.09
N ALA A 313 -6.02 -14.15 -1.91
CA ALA A 313 -5.27 -15.28 -1.38
C ALA A 313 -4.00 -14.81 -0.70
N ASN A 314 -3.55 -15.55 0.32
CA ASN A 314 -2.36 -15.24 1.08
C ASN A 314 -1.51 -16.51 1.29
N THR A 315 -0.19 -16.37 1.23
CA THR A 315 0.78 -17.45 1.42
C THR A 315 1.60 -17.32 2.70
N ILE A 316 1.25 -16.40 3.58
CA ILE A 316 1.97 -16.26 4.84
C ILE A 316 1.85 -17.55 5.67
N THR A 317 2.97 -17.99 6.23
CA THR A 317 3.00 -19.10 7.17
C THR A 317 3.09 -18.58 8.60
N PRO A 318 2.69 -19.37 9.62
CA PRO A 318 2.87 -18.98 11.02
C PRO A 318 4.33 -18.63 11.35
N LYS A 319 5.31 -19.36 10.78
CA LYS A 319 6.74 -19.07 10.95
C LYS A 319 7.12 -17.71 10.39
N MET A 320 6.65 -17.37 9.18
CA MET A 320 6.89 -16.05 8.59
C MET A 320 6.26 -14.95 9.44
N LEU A 321 5.00 -15.14 9.87
CA LEU A 321 4.28 -14.16 10.68
C LEU A 321 5.03 -13.82 11.97
N LEU A 322 5.56 -14.83 12.67
CA LEU A 322 6.35 -14.63 13.89
C LEU A 322 7.70 -13.93 13.62
N SER A 323 8.29 -14.09 12.43
CA SER A 323 9.60 -13.47 12.13
C SER A 323 9.56 -11.95 12.01
N TYR A 324 8.43 -11.36 11.59
CA TYR A 324 8.31 -9.91 11.36
C TYR A 324 8.52 -9.10 12.63
N LYS A 325 7.95 -9.54 13.75
CA LYS A 325 8.20 -8.96 15.08
C LYS A 325 9.69 -8.84 15.41
N HIS A 326 10.48 -9.87 15.10
CA HIS A 326 11.90 -9.88 15.46
C HIS A 326 12.71 -8.88 14.63
N ILE A 327 12.44 -8.79 13.32
CA ILE A 327 13.10 -7.80 12.46
C ILE A 327 12.67 -6.37 12.82
N GLN A 328 11.37 -6.15 13.08
CA GLN A 328 10.84 -4.85 13.49
C GLN A 328 11.49 -4.33 14.79
N ARG A 329 11.70 -5.20 15.78
CA ARG A 329 12.39 -4.85 17.02
C ARG A 329 13.83 -4.38 16.79
N LYS A 330 14.59 -5.07 15.93
CA LYS A 330 15.95 -4.66 15.58
C LYS A 330 16.00 -3.33 14.85
N LEU A 331 15.05 -3.11 13.93
CA LEU A 331 14.92 -1.82 13.25
C LEU A 331 14.58 -0.70 14.23
N PHE A 332 13.68 -0.94 15.19
CA PHE A 332 13.40 0.00 16.27
C PHE A 332 14.64 0.33 17.11
N ASP A 333 15.46 -0.68 17.46
CA ASP A 333 16.70 -0.46 18.20
C ASP A 333 17.63 0.51 17.46
N ALA A 334 17.81 0.33 16.15
CA ALA A 334 18.61 1.23 15.33
C ALA A 334 17.95 2.62 15.21
N ALA A 335 16.64 2.68 14.99
CA ALA A 335 15.87 3.92 14.84
C ALA A 335 16.00 4.84 16.06
N VAL A 336 15.83 4.30 17.27
CA VAL A 336 15.91 5.06 18.54
C VAL A 336 17.32 5.60 18.79
N LYS A 337 18.35 4.85 18.39
CA LYS A 337 19.75 5.25 18.55
C LYS A 337 20.12 6.45 17.67
N VAL A 338 19.74 6.42 16.39
CA VAL A 338 20.07 7.48 15.43
C VAL A 338 19.14 8.70 15.53
N LEU A 339 18.02 8.60 16.22
CA LEU A 339 17.09 9.72 16.44
C LEU A 339 17.65 10.70 17.50
N LYS A 340 17.63 11.99 17.20
CA LYS A 340 17.98 13.08 18.13
C LYS A 340 17.05 13.13 19.33
N VAL A 341 17.53 13.71 20.44
CA VAL A 341 16.67 14.16 21.53
C VAL A 341 15.70 15.22 20.98
N ASN A 342 14.45 15.16 21.40
CA ASN A 342 13.28 15.86 20.86
C ASN A 342 12.92 15.48 19.41
N GLY A 343 13.61 14.50 18.81
CA GLY A 343 13.32 14.00 17.49
C GLY A 343 12.05 13.15 17.44
N ILE A 344 11.43 13.08 16.26
CA ILE A 344 10.19 12.34 16.03
C ILE A 344 10.46 11.02 15.30
N LEU A 345 9.89 9.93 15.81
CA LEU A 345 9.83 8.65 15.12
C LEU A 345 8.39 8.33 14.73
N VAL A 346 8.14 8.04 13.46
CA VAL A 346 6.86 7.48 13.01
C VAL A 346 7.07 6.04 12.60
N TYR A 347 6.32 5.15 13.23
CA TYR A 347 6.26 3.74 12.91
C TYR A 347 4.97 3.45 12.15
N SER A 348 5.07 2.69 11.06
CA SER A 348 3.88 2.21 10.34
C SER A 348 4.02 0.79 9.81
N THR A 349 2.88 0.11 9.69
CA THR A 349 2.75 -1.18 9.01
C THR A 349 1.46 -1.24 8.19
N CYS A 350 1.45 -2.07 7.15
CA CYS A 350 0.24 -2.50 6.45
C CYS A 350 -0.27 -3.87 6.96
N SER A 351 -0.09 -4.11 8.26
CA SER A 351 -0.55 -5.30 8.96
C SER A 351 -1.69 -4.96 9.92
N ILE A 352 -2.51 -5.95 10.20
CA ILE A 352 -3.59 -5.88 11.18
C ILE A 352 -3.25 -6.63 12.48
N THR A 353 -2.06 -7.24 12.57
CA THR A 353 -1.72 -8.11 13.70
C THR A 353 -1.29 -7.32 14.92
N GLN A 354 -1.79 -7.74 16.08
CA GLN A 354 -1.43 -7.15 17.37
C GLN A 354 0.07 -7.26 17.70
N GLU A 355 0.77 -8.28 17.19
CA GLU A 355 2.20 -8.50 17.46
C GLU A 355 3.10 -7.49 16.75
N GLU A 356 2.70 -7.08 15.54
CA GLU A 356 3.40 -6.08 14.75
C GLU A 356 2.97 -4.65 15.16
N ASN A 357 1.78 -4.48 15.73
CA ASN A 357 1.21 -3.16 16.01
C ASN A 357 1.26 -2.81 17.51
N GLU A 358 0.16 -2.98 18.25
CA GLU A 358 0.05 -2.48 19.63
C GLU A 358 1.08 -3.11 20.57
N ARG A 359 1.35 -4.42 20.46
CA ARG A 359 2.37 -5.10 21.29
C ARG A 359 3.78 -4.66 20.92
N MET A 360 4.01 -4.18 19.70
CA MET A 360 5.27 -3.57 19.32
C MET A 360 5.46 -2.25 20.05
N ILE A 361 4.45 -1.38 20.05
CA ILE A 361 4.52 -0.09 20.75
C ILE A 361 4.65 -0.29 22.27
N ALA A 362 3.89 -1.21 22.87
CA ALA A 362 4.04 -1.55 24.29
C ALA A 362 5.47 -2.02 24.61
N TRP A 363 6.08 -2.83 23.74
CA TRP A 363 7.47 -3.25 23.90
C TRP A 363 8.45 -2.09 23.76
N VAL A 364 8.24 -1.16 22.82
CA VAL A 364 9.08 0.03 22.64
C VAL A 364 9.07 0.88 23.91
N LEU A 365 7.88 1.20 24.43
CA LEU A 365 7.73 2.02 25.64
C LEU A 365 8.35 1.39 26.88
N ASN A 366 8.31 0.05 26.98
CA ASN A 366 8.97 -0.66 28.08
C ASN A 366 10.50 -0.76 27.91
N LYS A 367 10.99 -0.99 26.68
CA LYS A 367 12.43 -1.16 26.42
C LYS A 367 13.19 0.18 26.39
N PHE A 368 12.53 1.25 25.95
CA PHE A 368 13.13 2.57 25.76
C PHE A 368 12.40 3.61 26.63
N PRO A 369 12.81 3.77 27.91
CA PRO A 369 12.19 4.74 28.83
C PRO A 369 12.30 6.19 28.37
N ASN A 370 13.19 6.48 27.41
CA ASN A 370 13.36 7.80 26.81
C ASN A 370 12.48 8.02 25.57
N MET A 371 11.66 7.04 25.17
CA MET A 371 10.66 7.20 24.12
C MET A 371 9.29 7.40 24.74
N GLN A 372 8.59 8.43 24.27
CA GLN A 372 7.23 8.74 24.70
C GLN A 372 6.28 8.67 23.50
N LEU A 373 5.15 8.01 23.67
CA LEU A 373 4.07 8.03 22.69
C LEU A 373 3.40 9.41 22.67
N VAL A 374 3.14 9.94 21.48
CA VAL A 374 2.42 11.20 21.29
C VAL A 374 1.32 11.01 20.24
N PRO A 375 0.26 11.83 20.23
CA PRO A 375 -0.76 11.78 19.21
C PRO A 375 -0.18 11.81 17.79
N ALA A 376 -0.48 10.78 17.00
CA ALA A 376 -0.10 10.68 15.60
C ALA A 376 -1.00 11.57 14.74
N GLU A 377 -1.00 12.89 14.95
CA GLU A 377 -1.89 13.80 14.24
C GLU A 377 -1.53 13.97 12.76
N PRO A 378 -2.53 14.11 11.85
CA PRO A 378 -3.97 14.12 12.13
C PRO A 378 -4.52 12.71 12.44
N LEU A 379 -5.42 12.61 13.43
CA LEU A 379 -6.03 11.36 13.89
C LEU A 379 -7.31 11.05 13.08
N LEU A 380 -7.14 10.32 11.98
CA LEU A 380 -8.18 9.96 11.01
C LEU A 380 -8.55 8.47 11.07
N GLY A 381 -7.65 7.61 11.53
CA GLY A 381 -7.93 6.20 11.83
C GLY A 381 -8.44 5.98 13.25
N GLY A 382 -8.95 4.79 13.52
CA GLY A 382 -9.45 4.37 14.83
C GLY A 382 -8.35 4.27 15.89
N PRO A 383 -8.71 4.09 17.16
CA PRO A 383 -7.72 3.90 18.21
C PRO A 383 -7.03 2.54 18.09
N GLY A 384 -5.95 2.32 18.84
CA GLY A 384 -5.38 0.98 19.02
C GLY A 384 -6.38 0.00 19.64
N LEU A 385 -6.17 -1.30 19.44
CA LEU A 385 -7.05 -2.34 19.99
C LEU A 385 -7.08 -2.34 21.54
N ALA A 386 -8.26 -2.57 22.11
CA ALA A 386 -8.47 -2.65 23.56
C ALA A 386 -7.78 -3.87 24.17
N ASN A 387 -7.26 -3.72 25.39
CA ASN A 387 -6.63 -4.80 26.17
C ASN A 387 -5.39 -5.44 25.52
N ILE A 388 -4.76 -4.77 24.54
CA ILE A 388 -3.55 -5.25 23.85
C ILE A 388 -2.33 -4.39 24.23
N GLY A 389 -1.92 -4.45 25.49
CA GLY A 389 -0.65 -3.85 25.95
C GLY A 389 -0.57 -2.32 26.03
N LEU A 390 -1.54 -1.58 25.46
CA LEU A 390 -1.65 -0.12 25.55
C LEU A 390 -2.85 0.27 26.44
N THR A 391 -2.70 1.33 27.23
CA THR A 391 -3.79 1.96 27.98
C THR A 391 -4.73 2.74 27.05
N ASP A 392 -5.94 3.09 27.49
CA ASP A 392 -6.86 3.88 26.65
C ASP A 392 -6.28 5.23 26.23
N GLU A 393 -5.55 5.90 27.12
CA GLU A 393 -4.81 7.13 26.83
C GLU A 393 -3.77 6.93 25.71
N GLN A 394 -3.09 5.78 25.68
CA GLN A 394 -2.12 5.45 24.63
C GLN A 394 -2.81 5.00 23.33
N ARG A 395 -3.93 4.28 23.44
CA ARG A 395 -4.71 3.79 22.29
C ARG A 395 -5.25 4.93 21.46
N ILE A 396 -5.63 6.06 22.08
CA ILE A 396 -6.03 7.26 21.35
C ILE A 396 -4.85 8.04 20.74
N MET A 397 -3.59 7.72 21.07
CA MET A 397 -2.45 8.38 20.45
C MET A 397 -2.02 7.71 19.13
N VAL A 398 -2.29 6.41 18.98
CA VAL A 398 -2.05 5.65 17.74
C VAL A 398 -3.24 5.73 16.80
N GLN A 399 -3.05 5.26 15.57
CA GLN A 399 -4.11 5.11 14.59
C GLN A 399 -4.09 3.72 13.98
N ARG A 400 -5.26 3.06 13.98
CA ARG A 400 -5.48 1.78 13.32
C ARG A 400 -6.60 1.91 12.29
N PHE A 401 -6.34 1.42 11.09
CA PHE A 401 -7.30 1.39 9.99
C PHE A 401 -7.77 -0.05 9.85
N GLY A 402 -9.08 -0.27 9.97
CA GLY A 402 -9.69 -1.60 10.05
C GLY A 402 -11.22 -1.55 10.17
N PRO A 403 -11.88 -2.71 10.17
CA PRO A 403 -13.34 -2.80 10.30
C PRO A 403 -13.86 -2.58 11.73
N GLU A 404 -12.98 -2.43 12.71
CA GLU A 404 -13.32 -2.35 14.12
C GLU A 404 -13.98 -0.99 14.45
N GLU A 405 -15.05 -1.07 15.24
CA GLU A 405 -15.74 0.07 15.81
C GLU A 405 -15.31 0.23 17.27
N ASP A 406 -14.97 1.44 17.68
CA ASP A 406 -14.52 1.71 19.04
C ASP A 406 -15.09 3.04 19.58
N PRO A 407 -15.64 3.07 20.81
CA PRO A 407 -16.23 4.27 21.37
C PRO A 407 -15.23 5.40 21.63
N LEU A 408 -13.92 5.10 21.74
CA LEU A 408 -12.90 6.13 21.98
C LEU A 408 -12.68 7.04 20.77
N ARG A 409 -12.98 6.57 19.55
CA ARG A 409 -12.96 7.40 18.34
C ARG A 409 -13.78 6.77 17.23
N GLN A 410 -14.83 7.49 16.84
CA GLN A 410 -15.60 7.20 15.63
C GLN A 410 -14.77 7.56 14.39
N VAL A 411 -14.87 6.73 13.35
CA VAL A 411 -14.06 6.87 12.13
C VAL A 411 -14.98 6.96 10.91
N ASP A 412 -14.68 7.89 10.02
CA ASP A 412 -15.45 8.07 8.79
C ASP A 412 -15.27 6.89 7.82
N ASP A 413 -16.29 6.65 6.97
CA ASP A 413 -16.33 5.52 6.03
C ASP A 413 -15.10 5.48 5.11
N ILE A 414 -14.54 6.63 4.73
CA ILE A 414 -13.36 6.73 3.86
C ILE A 414 -12.09 6.12 4.49
N TYR A 415 -11.94 6.27 5.82
CA TYR A 415 -10.81 5.71 6.56
C TYR A 415 -11.08 4.27 7.01
N LYS A 416 -12.33 3.91 7.34
CA LYS A 416 -12.73 2.52 7.63
C LYS A 416 -12.62 1.62 6.41
N ASN A 417 -12.97 2.13 5.23
CA ASN A 417 -12.89 1.41 3.96
C ASN A 417 -11.54 1.59 3.25
N SER A 418 -10.44 1.72 4.01
CA SER A 418 -9.09 1.62 3.47
C SER A 418 -8.51 0.20 3.64
N ILE A 419 -7.24 0.02 3.27
CA ILE A 419 -6.49 -1.17 3.69
C ILE A 419 -6.33 -1.21 5.22
N GLY A 420 -6.02 -2.38 5.76
CA GLY A 420 -5.57 -2.57 7.13
C GLY A 420 -4.19 -1.94 7.33
N PHE A 421 -4.08 -1.05 8.30
CA PHE A 421 -2.88 -0.23 8.51
C PHE A 421 -2.75 0.22 9.96
N PHE A 422 -1.53 0.51 10.39
CA PHE A 422 -1.24 1.02 11.72
C PHE A 422 -0.20 2.14 11.67
N ILE A 423 -0.39 3.17 12.50
CA ILE A 423 0.51 4.32 12.62
C ILE A 423 0.70 4.65 14.10
N ALA A 424 1.94 4.80 14.52
CA ALA A 424 2.30 5.33 15.83
C ALA A 424 3.37 6.42 15.68
N LYS A 425 3.27 7.47 16.51
CA LYS A 425 4.23 8.57 16.56
C LYS A 425 4.83 8.63 17.95
N LEU A 426 6.16 8.65 18.03
CA LEU A 426 6.91 8.75 19.27
C LEU A 426 7.87 9.93 19.22
N ILE A 427 8.17 10.49 20.39
CA ILE A 427 9.20 11.50 20.59
C ILE A 427 10.27 10.94 21.54
N LYS A 428 11.54 11.25 21.28
CA LYS A 428 12.65 10.93 22.19
C LYS A 428 12.86 12.07 23.16
N ILE A 429 12.60 11.88 24.44
CA ILE A 429 12.64 12.96 25.44
C ILE A 429 14.01 13.14 26.11
N LYS A 430 14.90 12.14 26.03
CA LYS A 430 16.22 12.14 26.67
C LYS A 430 17.26 11.38 25.86
#